data_AF-A0A6N4T6T9-F1
#
_entry.id   AF-A0A6N4T6T9-F1
#
_cell.length_a   1.000
_cell.length_b   1.000
_cell.length_c   1.000
_cell.angle_alpha   90.00
_cell.angle_beta   90.00
_cell.angle_gamma   90.00
#
_symmetry.space_group_name_H-M   'P 1'
#
loop_
_entity.id
_entity.type
_entity.pdbx_description
1 polymer ?
#
loop_
_entity_poly.entity_id
_entity_poly.type
_entity_poly.pdbx_seq_one_letter_code
_entity_poly.pdbx_strand_id
1 'polypeptide(L)'
;MFDSFKQYIYIQISPDRLSVKNLKSGECISEVPELAISAPPDQKILGVGAAARSSIVGKTGAVVLNPFAHPRSLVSDFTVAQQLIKAFVKRVKSSSAMAMSPIIIFHPLGNPDGGFTR
;
A
#
# COMPACT_ATOMS: atom_id res chain seq x y z
N MET A 1 25.38 12.47 14.34
CA MET A 1 26.03 11.81 13.18
C MET A 1 25.32 10.51 12.73
N PHE A 2 24.40 9.92 13.49
CA PHE A 2 23.67 8.68 13.11
C PHE A 2 22.37 8.86 12.30
N ASP A 3 21.93 10.10 12.05
CA ASP A 3 20.63 10.34 11.38
C ASP A 3 20.59 9.95 9.90
N SER A 4 21.76 9.75 9.27
CA SER A 4 21.82 9.37 7.86
C SER A 4 21.30 7.95 7.58
N PHE A 5 21.16 7.09 8.60
CA PHE A 5 20.56 5.76 8.42
C PHE A 5 19.04 5.74 8.58
N LYS A 6 18.44 6.80 9.14
CA LYS A 6 17.00 6.90 9.27
C LYS A 6 16.38 7.26 7.93
N GLN A 7 15.29 6.58 7.63
CA GLN A 7 14.49 6.82 6.44
C GLN A 7 13.07 7.15 6.89
N TYR A 8 12.53 8.26 6.40
CA TYR A 8 11.15 8.62 6.63
C TYR A 8 10.37 8.34 5.35
N ILE A 9 9.37 7.47 5.45
CA ILE A 9 8.48 7.15 4.34
C ILE A 9 7.11 7.74 4.67
N TYR A 10 6.68 8.68 3.84
CA TYR A 10 5.38 9.31 3.93
C TYR A 10 4.38 8.54 3.07
N ILE A 11 3.29 8.08 3.69
CA ILE A 11 2.25 7.28 3.04
C ILE A 11 0.93 8.02 3.11
N GLN A 12 0.32 8.26 1.96
CA GLN A 12 -1.04 8.77 1.85
C GLN A 12 -1.96 7.66 1.32
N ILE A 13 -3.04 7.38 2.04
CA ILE A 13 -4.03 6.38 1.66
C ILE A 13 -5.36 7.07 1.36
N SER A 14 -5.97 6.70 0.24
CA SER A 14 -7.33 7.12 -0.17
C SER A 14 -7.97 5.96 -0.96
N PRO A 15 -9.30 5.98 -1.17
CA PRO A 15 -9.98 4.99 -2.00
C PRO A 15 -9.41 4.91 -3.44
N ASP A 16 -9.03 6.07 -4.00
CA ASP A 16 -8.64 6.18 -5.41
C ASP A 16 -7.13 6.03 -5.63
N ARG A 17 -6.32 6.36 -4.62
CA ARG A 17 -4.87 6.49 -4.76
C ARG A 17 -4.11 6.17 -3.48
N LEU A 18 -3.05 5.37 -3.62
CA LEU A 18 -2.01 5.14 -2.62
C LEU A 18 -0.73 5.83 -3.09
N SER A 19 -0.27 6.81 -2.31
CA SER A 19 0.99 7.51 -2.54
C SER A 19 2.00 7.13 -1.47
N VAL A 20 3.21 6.78 -1.88
CA VAL A 20 4.33 6.46 -0.99
C VAL A 20 5.55 7.25 -1.44
N LYS A 21 6.07 8.09 -0.55
CA LYS A 21 7.23 8.94 -0.80
C LYS A 21 8.33 8.69 0.21
N ASN A 22 9.53 8.40 -0.28
CA ASN A 22 10.72 8.40 0.54
C ASN A 22 11.24 9.84 0.66
N LEU A 23 11.19 10.40 1.87
CA LEU A 23 11.55 11.80 2.10
C LEU A 23 13.06 12.04 1.98
N LYS A 24 13.88 10.98 2.11
CA LYS A 24 15.32 11.09 1.98
C LYS A 24 15.79 11.06 0.53
N SER A 25 15.30 10.10 -0.27
CA SER A 25 15.69 9.99 -1.69
C SER A 25 14.87 10.89 -2.62
N GLY A 26 13.70 11.35 -2.16
CA GLY A 26 12.74 12.09 -2.99
C GLY A 26 11.88 11.19 -3.88
N GLU A 27 12.17 9.88 -3.95
CA GLU A 27 11.41 8.92 -4.73
C GLU A 27 9.94 8.87 -4.28
N CYS A 28 9.03 8.89 -5.25
CA CYS A 28 7.59 8.95 -5.01
C CYS A 28 6.88 8.04 -6.01
N ILE A 29 6.01 7.17 -5.49
CA ILE A 29 5.12 6.34 -6.28
C ILE A 29 3.69 6.69 -5.88
N SER A 30 2.81 6.84 -6.87
CA SER A 30 1.41 7.15 -6.64
C SER A 30 0.56 6.43 -7.67
N GLU A 31 -0.15 5.39 -7.22
CA GLU A 31 -0.91 4.45 -8.07
C GLU A 31 -2.26 4.10 -7.41
N VAL A 32 -3.10 3.35 -8.13
CA VAL A 32 -4.34 2.78 -7.57
C VAL A 32 -4.03 1.79 -6.44
N PRO A 33 -4.81 1.80 -5.34
CA PRO A 33 -4.59 0.91 -4.19
C PRO A 33 -5.17 -0.50 -4.41
N GLU A 34 -4.80 -1.14 -5.51
CA GLU A 34 -5.35 -2.45 -5.88
C GLU A 34 -4.33 -3.58 -5.63
N LEU A 35 -4.84 -4.71 -5.12
CA LEU A 35 -4.09 -5.94 -4.91
C LEU A 35 -4.78 -7.10 -5.61
N ALA A 36 -4.07 -7.80 -6.50
CA ALA A 36 -4.57 -9.02 -7.11
C ALA A 36 -4.11 -10.24 -6.33
N ILE A 37 -5.03 -11.14 -6.00
CA ILE A 37 -4.76 -12.39 -5.30
C ILE A 37 -5.28 -13.61 -6.08
N SER A 38 -4.60 -14.74 -5.96
CA SER A 38 -5.06 -16.01 -6.55
C SER A 38 -6.24 -16.61 -5.81
N ALA A 39 -6.93 -17.55 -6.47
CA ALA A 39 -7.99 -18.34 -5.88
C ALA A 39 -7.48 -19.16 -4.67
N PRO A 40 -8.35 -19.47 -3.69
CA PRO A 40 -8.09 -20.48 -2.67
C PRO A 40 -7.76 -21.85 -3.29
N PRO A 41 -7.07 -22.76 -2.57
CA PRO A 41 -6.69 -22.68 -1.16
C PRO A 41 -5.38 -21.92 -0.87
N ASP A 42 -4.52 -21.71 -1.88
CA ASP A 42 -3.21 -21.07 -1.74
C ASP A 42 -3.24 -19.64 -2.32
N GLN A 43 -3.63 -18.67 -1.48
CA GLN A 43 -3.74 -17.27 -1.86
C GLN A 43 -2.35 -16.62 -1.94
N LYS A 44 -1.98 -16.19 -3.14
CA LYS A 44 -0.72 -15.50 -3.45
C LYS A 44 -1.00 -14.17 -4.12
N ILE A 45 -0.12 -13.20 -3.87
CA ILE A 45 -0.16 -11.90 -4.53
C ILE A 45 0.27 -12.08 -5.99
N LEU A 46 -0.61 -11.75 -6.93
CA LEU A 46 -0.38 -11.86 -8.37
C LEU A 46 0.05 -10.53 -9.01
N GLY A 47 -0.35 -9.42 -8.40
CA GLY A 47 -0.13 -8.07 -8.92
C GLY A 47 -0.50 -7.02 -7.91
N VAL A 48 0.10 -5.85 -8.04
CA VAL A 48 0.00 -4.75 -7.08
C VAL A 48 -0.03 -3.43 -7.84
N GLY A 49 -0.95 -2.54 -7.46
CA GLY A 49 -1.09 -1.23 -8.08
C GLY A 49 -1.62 -1.34 -9.51
N ALA A 50 -1.05 -0.57 -10.44
CA ALA A 50 -1.50 -0.56 -11.84
C ALA A 50 -1.45 -1.95 -12.52
N ALA A 51 -0.56 -2.84 -12.06
CA ALA A 51 -0.42 -4.19 -12.59
C ALA A 51 -1.48 -5.19 -12.08
N ALA A 52 -2.25 -4.85 -11.03
CA ALA A 52 -3.17 -5.79 -10.39
C ALA A 52 -4.21 -6.36 -11.38
N ARG A 53 -4.86 -5.50 -12.17
CA ARG A 53 -5.90 -5.93 -13.12
C ARG A 53 -5.35 -6.78 -14.26
N SER A 54 -4.19 -6.44 -14.81
CA SER A 54 -3.55 -7.27 -15.85
C SER A 54 -3.10 -8.62 -15.30
N SER A 55 -2.71 -8.70 -14.02
CA SER A 55 -2.19 -9.92 -13.41
C SER A 55 -3.20 -11.04 -13.22
N ILE A 56 -4.50 -10.76 -13.32
CA ILE A 56 -5.58 -11.77 -13.20
C ILE A 56 -6.06 -12.31 -14.55
N VAL A 57 -5.63 -11.74 -15.67
CA VAL A 57 -6.05 -12.18 -17.01
C VAL A 57 -5.66 -13.65 -17.22
N GLY A 58 -6.65 -14.48 -17.56
CA GLY A 58 -6.47 -15.92 -17.78
C GLY A 58 -6.31 -16.76 -16.49
N LYS A 59 -6.51 -16.18 -15.29
CA LYS A 59 -6.44 -16.91 -14.01
C LYS A 59 -7.83 -17.07 -13.40
N THR A 60 -8.36 -18.28 -13.48
CA THR A 60 -9.68 -18.63 -12.92
C THR A 60 -9.71 -18.44 -11.40
N GLY A 61 -10.72 -17.70 -10.92
CA GLY A 61 -10.95 -17.47 -9.49
C GLY A 61 -10.00 -16.46 -8.82
N ALA A 62 -9.09 -15.82 -9.58
CA ALA A 62 -8.31 -14.70 -9.07
C ALA A 62 -9.20 -13.45 -8.93
N VAL A 63 -8.92 -12.64 -7.91
CA VAL A 63 -9.70 -11.43 -7.60
C VAL A 63 -8.80 -10.22 -7.39
N VAL A 64 -9.32 -9.02 -7.68
CA VAL A 64 -8.68 -7.74 -7.38
C VAL A 64 -9.43 -7.10 -6.22
N LEU A 65 -8.67 -6.68 -5.20
CA LEU A 65 -9.19 -6.10 -3.97
C LEU A 65 -8.63 -4.68 -3.78
N ASN A 66 -9.46 -3.77 -3.31
CA ASN A 66 -9.06 -2.44 -2.85
C ASN A 66 -9.41 -2.32 -1.36
N PRO A 67 -8.42 -2.35 -0.44
CA PRO A 67 -8.69 -2.33 0.99
C PRO A 67 -9.03 -0.93 1.52
N PHE A 68 -8.96 0.12 0.69
CA PHE A 68 -9.22 1.51 1.12
C PHE A 68 -10.55 2.08 0.62
N ALA A 69 -11.30 1.32 -0.18
CA ALA A 69 -12.59 1.75 -0.73
C ALA A 69 -13.74 1.31 0.18
N HIS A 70 -13.91 1.96 1.33
CA HIS A 70 -15.04 1.68 2.22
C HIS A 70 -15.67 2.94 2.82
N PRO A 71 -17.01 3.05 2.84
CA PRO A 71 -17.72 4.31 3.09
C PRO A 71 -17.59 4.83 4.53
N ARG A 72 -17.46 3.93 5.52
CA ARG A 72 -17.42 4.30 6.96
C ARG A 72 -16.07 4.12 7.64
N SER A 73 -15.11 3.53 6.94
CA SER A 73 -13.77 3.24 7.44
C SER A 73 -12.84 3.30 6.26
N LEU A 74 -11.73 4.03 6.35
CA LEU A 74 -10.74 4.09 5.28
C LEU A 74 -10.05 2.75 5.05
N VAL A 75 -10.20 1.77 5.93
CA VAL A 75 -9.64 0.42 5.77
C VAL A 75 -10.75 -0.61 5.96
N SER A 76 -11.06 -1.39 4.91
CA SER A 76 -12.04 -2.48 4.95
C SER A 76 -11.42 -3.84 5.28
N ASP A 77 -10.20 -4.08 4.81
CA ASP A 77 -9.46 -5.32 5.01
C ASP A 77 -8.01 -5.01 5.41
N PHE A 78 -7.69 -5.26 6.67
CA PHE A 78 -6.36 -4.99 7.23
C PHE A 78 -5.27 -5.91 6.67
N THR A 79 -5.62 -7.16 6.33
CA THR A 79 -4.65 -8.12 5.79
C THR A 79 -4.22 -7.70 4.40
N VAL A 80 -5.20 -7.39 3.54
CA VAL A 80 -4.96 -6.88 2.17
C VAL A 80 -4.26 -5.53 2.22
N ALA A 81 -4.69 -4.61 3.09
CA ALA A 81 -4.04 -3.30 3.29
C ALA A 81 -2.57 -3.46 3.66
N GLN A 82 -2.26 -4.33 4.62
CA GLN A 82 -0.89 -4.55 5.07
C GLN A 82 0.00 -5.07 3.92
N GLN A 83 -0.47 -6.05 3.15
CA GLN A 83 0.31 -6.61 2.03
C GLN A 83 0.52 -5.58 0.92
N LEU A 84 -0.52 -4.82 0.59
CA LEU A 84 -0.46 -3.73 -0.38
C LEU A 84 0.58 -2.66 0.04
N ILE A 85 0.50 -2.19 1.28
CA ILE A 85 1.43 -1.19 1.82
C ILE A 85 2.87 -1.71 1.82
N LYS A 86 3.09 -2.96 2.29
CA LYS A 86 4.42 -3.58 2.27
C LYS A 86 5.00 -3.65 0.86
N ALA A 87 4.18 -3.98 -0.13
CA ALA A 87 4.59 -4.04 -1.53
C ALA A 87 5.01 -2.66 -2.07
N PHE A 88 4.24 -1.60 -1.77
CA PHE A 88 4.60 -0.23 -2.18
C PHE A 88 5.85 0.29 -1.44
N VAL A 89 5.94 0.07 -0.13
CA VAL A 89 7.11 0.48 0.67
C VAL A 89 8.37 -0.20 0.15
N LYS A 90 8.31 -1.48 -0.24
CA LYS A 90 9.45 -2.20 -0.80
C LYS A 90 9.97 -1.58 -2.10
N ARG A 91 9.10 -0.92 -2.89
CA ARG A 91 9.50 -0.25 -4.14
C ARG A 91 10.33 1.02 -3.90
N VAL A 92 10.04 1.77 -2.83
CA VAL A 92 10.71 3.07 -2.53
C VAL A 92 11.72 3.02 -1.38
N LYS A 93 11.74 1.92 -0.60
CA LYS A 93 12.71 1.72 0.48
C LYS A 93 14.09 1.60 -0.14
N SER A 94 15.11 2.19 0.50
CA SER A 94 16.48 1.95 0.04
C SER A 94 16.83 0.46 0.08
N SER A 95 17.46 0.01 -1.00
CA SER A 95 18.00 -1.34 -1.16
C SER A 95 19.29 -1.56 -0.36
N SER A 96 19.83 -0.54 0.31
CA SER A 96 21.05 -0.68 1.10
C SER A 96 20.87 -1.73 2.21
N ALA A 97 21.78 -2.70 2.25
CA ALA A 97 21.79 -3.77 3.25
C ALA A 97 21.98 -3.24 4.69
N MET A 98 22.42 -1.99 4.84
CA MET A 98 22.65 -1.32 6.13
C MET A 98 21.56 -0.29 6.47
N ALA A 99 20.49 -0.21 5.69
CA ALA A 99 19.36 0.68 6.00
C ALA A 99 18.56 0.13 7.19
N MET A 100 18.36 0.96 8.21
CA MET A 100 17.45 0.67 9.31
C MET A 100 16.00 0.59 8.82
N SER A 101 15.13 -0.02 9.62
CA SER A 101 13.68 0.02 9.38
C SER A 101 13.20 1.47 9.24
N PRO A 102 12.43 1.80 8.18
CA PRO A 102 11.96 3.16 7.97
C PRO A 102 10.95 3.55 9.05
N ILE A 103 10.96 4.83 9.43
CA ILE A 103 9.89 5.46 10.18
C ILE A 103 8.78 5.79 9.18
N ILE A 104 7.60 5.23 9.40
CA ILE A 104 6.44 5.46 8.53
C ILE A 104 5.58 6.58 9.11
N ILE A 105 5.26 7.56 8.26
CA ILE A 105 4.29 8.62 8.56
C ILE A 105 3.05 8.33 7.71
N PHE A 106 1.94 8.01 8.37
CA PHE A 106 0.66 7.76 7.71
C PHE A 106 -0.20 9.02 7.69
N HIS A 107 -0.73 9.32 6.51
CA HIS A 107 -1.74 10.36 6.31
C HIS A 107 -2.98 9.74 5.64
N PRO A 108 -3.98 9.35 6.44
CA PRO A 108 -5.31 9.00 5.97
C PRO A 108 -5.96 10.19 5.24
N LEU A 109 -6.22 10.06 3.93
CA LEU A 109 -6.98 11.03 3.15
C LEU A 109 -8.42 10.54 3.07
N GLY A 110 -9.27 11.04 3.96
CA GLY A 110 -10.70 10.73 3.94
C GLY A 110 -11.49 11.69 4.81
N ASN A 111 -12.71 12.00 4.37
CA ASN A 111 -13.75 12.58 5.22
C ASN A 111 -14.79 11.48 5.43
N PRO A 112 -14.66 10.64 6.48
CA PRO A 112 -15.66 9.63 6.74
C PRO A 112 -17.00 10.31 7.05
N ASP A 113 -18.08 9.87 6.41
CA ASP A 113 -19.43 10.44 6.59
C ASP A 113 -19.91 10.44 8.06
N GLY A 114 -19.33 9.59 8.91
CA GLY A 114 -19.64 9.46 10.33
C GLY A 114 -18.70 10.17 11.30
N GLY A 115 -17.71 10.95 10.81
CA GLY A 115 -16.66 11.54 11.66
C GLY A 115 -15.63 10.53 12.19
N PHE A 116 -14.60 11.01 12.89
CA PHE A 116 -13.48 10.19 13.39
C PHE A 116 -13.67 9.65 14.82
N THR A 117 -14.78 10.00 15.47
CA THR A 117 -15.07 9.65 16.87
C THR A 117 -16.34 8.81 16.94
N ARG A 118 -16.27 7.67 17.63
CA ARG A 118 -17.41 6.96 18.18
C ARG A 118 -17.33 6.98 19.69
#